data_AF-A0A846HQX3-F1
#
_entry.id   AF-A0A846HQX3-F1
#
_cell.length_a   1.000
_cell.length_b   1.000
_cell.length_c   1.000
_cell.angle_alpha   90.00
_cell.angle_beta   90.00
_cell.angle_gamma   90.00
#
_symmetry.space_group_name_H-M   'P 1'
#
loop_
_entity.id
_entity.type
_entity.pdbx_description
1 polymer ?
#
loop_
_entity_poly.entity_id
_entity_poly.type
_entity_poly.pdbx_seq_one_letter_code
_entity_poly.pdbx_strand_id
1 'polypeptide(L)' 'MAEDKHPSGLTPEQAKEFHEQFKITYAAYIGIAAVAHLMVMIWKPWF' A
#
# COMPACT_ATOMS: atom_id res chain seq x y z
N MET A 1 -19.57 -26.07 -5.05
CA MET A 1 -19.06 -24.79 -4.55
C MET A 1 -19.12 -23.83 -5.72
N ALA A 2 -20.13 -22.97 -5.73
CA ALA A 2 -20.38 -22.07 -6.86
C ALA A 2 -19.18 -21.14 -7.04
N GLU A 3 -18.84 -20.85 -8.30
CA GLU A 3 -17.75 -19.98 -8.70
C GLU A 3 -17.99 -18.54 -8.21
N ASP A 4 -17.53 -18.20 -7.01
CA ASP A 4 -17.26 -16.81 -6.61
C ASP A 4 -16.05 -16.30 -7.40
N LYS A 5 -16.25 -16.10 -8.70
CA LYS A 5 -15.23 -15.66 -9.65
C LYS A 5 -14.97 -14.17 -9.41
N HIS A 6 -14.15 -13.86 -8.41
CA HIS A 6 -13.63 -12.51 -8.21
C HIS A 6 -13.05 -12.04 -9.57
N PRO A 7 -13.30 -10.80 -10.04
CA PRO A 7 -12.89 -10.37 -11.38
C PRO A 7 -11.37 -10.40 -11.62
N SER A 8 -10.59 -10.50 -10.54
CA SER A 8 -9.14 -10.71 -10.59
C SER A 8 -8.70 -12.16 -10.78
N GLY A 9 -9.62 -13.13 -10.74
CA GLY A 9 -9.33 -14.57 -10.84
C GLY A 9 -8.63 -15.19 -9.61
N LEU A 10 -8.52 -14.45 -8.51
CA LEU A 10 -7.89 -14.91 -7.28
C LEU A 10 -8.90 -15.61 -6.36
N THR A 11 -8.47 -16.65 -5.65
CA THR A 11 -9.24 -17.16 -4.51
C THR A 11 -9.24 -16.14 -3.37
N PRO A 12 -10.21 -16.22 -2.44
CA PRO A 12 -10.25 -15.34 -1.27
C PRO A 12 -8.95 -15.38 -0.45
N GLU A 13 -8.32 -16.55 -0.31
CA GLU A 13 -7.05 -16.71 0.40
C GLU A 13 -5.90 -16.00 -0.31
N GLN A 14 -5.79 -16.16 -1.64
CA GLN A 14 -4.76 -15.49 -2.43
C GLN A 14 -4.88 -13.97 -2.39
N ALA A 15 -6.12 -13.46 -2.47
CA ALA A 15 -6.39 -12.03 -2.36
C ALA A 15 -5.96 -11.47 -0.99
N LYS A 16 -6.22 -12.24 0.08
CA LYS A 16 -5.82 -11.86 1.44
C LYS A 16 -4.30 -11.85 1.58
N GLU A 17 -3.61 -12.87 1.09
CA GLU A 17 -2.14 -12.95 1.15
C GLU A 17 -1.48 -11.78 0.42
N PHE A 18 -1.94 -11.46 -0.79
CA PHE A 18 -1.48 -10.28 -1.52
C PHE A 18 -1.71 -8.99 -0.73
N HIS A 19 -2.91 -8.82 -0.18
CA HIS A 19 -3.25 -7.61 0.55
C HIS A 19 -2.41 -7.43 1.83
N GLU A 20 -2.10 -8.51 2.55
CA GLU A 20 -1.21 -8.46 3.72
C GLU A 20 0.20 -7.96 3.34
N GLN A 21 0.78 -8.50 2.27
CA GLN A 21 2.09 -8.07 1.77
C GLN A 21 2.07 -6.61 1.28
N PHE A 22 1.00 -6.23 0.56
CA PHE A 22 0.81 -4.88 0.03
C PHE A 22 0.76 -3.86 1.16
N LYS A 23 -0.01 -4.11 2.23
CA LYS A 23 -0.13 -3.18 3.36
C LYS A 23 1.22 -2.84 3.97
N ILE A 24 2.08 -3.84 4.17
CA ILE A 24 3.40 -3.66 4.80
C ILE A 24 4.29 -2.78 3.92
N THR A 25 4.44 -3.13 2.65
CA THR A 25 5.32 -2.41 1.72
C THR A 25 4.79 -1.01 1.40
N TYR A 26 3.49 -0.86 1.22
CA TYR A 26 2.84 0.43 1.01
C TYR A 26 3.00 1.36 2.22
N ALA A 27 2.78 0.85 3.44
CA ALA A 27 2.96 1.63 4.66
C ALA A 27 4.41 2.09 4.85
N ALA A 28 5.39 1.21 4.58
CA ALA A 28 6.80 1.55 4.61
C ALA A 28 7.14 2.66 3.59
N TYR A 29 6.64 2.54 2.36
CA TYR A 29 6.84 3.56 1.32
C TYR A 29 6.28 4.91 1.72
N ILE A 30 5.02 4.96 2.20
CA ILE A 30 4.41 6.20 2.67
C ILE A 30 5.18 6.79 3.85
N GLY A 31 5.60 5.96 4.82
CA GLY A 31 6.38 6.42 5.96
C GLY A 31 7.66 7.13 5.52
N ILE A 32 8.41 6.52 4.59
CA ILE A 32 9.63 7.12 4.04
C ILE A 32 9.31 8.40 3.26
N ALA A 33 8.30 8.37 2.39
CA ALA A 33 7.90 9.52 1.61
C ALA A 33 7.48 10.70 2.52
N ALA A 34 6.69 10.44 3.56
CA ALA A 34 6.28 11.46 4.52
C ALA A 34 7.50 12.11 5.19
N VAL A 35 8.46 11.33 5.67
CA VAL A 35 9.70 11.86 6.27
C VAL A 35 10.48 12.72 5.27
N ALA A 36 10.62 12.28 4.01
CA ALA A 36 11.31 13.05 2.98
C ALA A 36 10.63 14.40 2.72
N HIS A 37 9.30 14.41 2.62
CA HIS A 37 8.53 15.64 2.42
C HIS A 37 8.60 16.56 3.63
N LEU A 38 8.53 16.02 4.86
CA LEU A 38 8.74 16.81 6.09
C LEU A 38 10.11 17.48 6.09
N MET A 39 11.16 16.76 5.71
CA MET A 39 12.52 17.32 5.63
C MET A 39 12.61 18.46 4.61
N VAL A 40 12.00 18.30 3.44
CA VAL A 40 11.95 19.35 2.42
C VAL A 40 11.13 20.56 2.90
N MET A 41 9.98 20.35 3.55
CA MET A 41 9.17 21.44 4.09
C MET A 41 9.89 22.26 5.16
N ILE A 42 10.72 21.62 5.98
CA ILE A 42 11.54 22.32 6.98
C ILE A 42 12.62 23.19 6.30
N TRP A 43 13.25 22.68 5.23
CA TRP A 43 14.35 23.39 4.56
C TRP A 43 13.87 24.49 3.60
N LYS A 44 12.84 24.20 2.82
CA LYS A 44 12.24 25.10 1.83
C LYS A 44 10.73 24.89 1.85
N PRO A 45 10.01 25.56 2.76
CA PRO A 45 8.57 25.47 2.79
C PRO A 45 8.02 26.02 1.48
N TRP A 46 7.10 25.26 0.90
CA TRP A 46 6.41 25.62 -0.34
C TRP A 46 5.08 26.33 -0.07
N PHE A 47 4.64 26.38 1.20
CA PHE A 47 3.58 27.24 1.71
C PHE A 47 4.22 28.46 2.38
#